data_AF-A0A177SKD8-F1
#
_entry.id   AF-A0A177SKD8-F1
#
_cell.length_a   1.000
_cell.length_b   1.000
_cell.length_c   1.000
_cell.angle_alpha   90.00
_cell.angle_beta   90.00
_cell.angle_gamma   90.00
#
_symmetry.space_group_name_H-M   'P 1'
#
loop_
_entity.id
_entity.type
_entity.pdbx_description
1 polymer ?
#
loop_
_entity_poly.entity_id
_entity_poly.type
_entity_poly.pdbx_seq_one_letter_code
_entity_poly.pdbx_strand_id
1 'polypeptide(L)'
;MLHFDEMMDQVAKIKVIGVGGGGSNAVNRMIEHGVQGVEFIAVNTDAQALNMSQADVKLQLGAKLTRGLGAGANPEIGKKAAEESREQLTEILSGADMVFVTAGMGGGTGTGAAPVIAEISKEIGALTVGVVTKPFMFEGRKRMQHAVSGVQNFKEKVDTLIVIPNDKLLEIVDRNTPMLEAFKEADNVLRQGVQGITDLIAVPGLINLDFADVKTIMTEKGSALMGVGVATGEHRATEAAKKAISSPLLETSIEGAKGVLMNITGSANLSLYEVTEAAQIVQSAADEEVNLIFGSVINDNLEDEIIVTVIATEFENEPLDFEIPSAQEMMKNLLKKKQATPPPTEESKPQVEETPVSSNPEPAKAPDVEETMDIPSFLRRNNR
;
A
#
# COMPACT_ATOMS: atom_id res chain seq x y z
N MET A 1 34.41 -34.53 -23.83
CA MET A 1 33.18 -34.10 -23.15
C MET A 1 33.46 -32.72 -22.61
N LEU A 2 33.02 -31.69 -23.33
CA LEU A 2 33.09 -30.32 -22.85
C LEU A 2 32.03 -30.20 -21.74
N HIS A 3 32.45 -29.81 -20.54
CA HIS A 3 31.54 -29.45 -19.45
C HIS A 3 30.71 -28.25 -19.93
N PHE A 4 29.45 -28.52 -20.26
CA PHE A 4 28.46 -27.56 -20.76
C PHE A 4 27.38 -27.32 -19.69
N ASP A 5 27.76 -27.33 -18.41
CA ASP A 5 26.81 -27.26 -17.27
C ASP A 5 27.09 -26.09 -16.30
N GLU A 6 28.03 -25.19 -16.60
CA GLU A 6 28.31 -23.98 -15.80
C GLU A 6 27.88 -22.68 -16.50
N MET A 7 26.78 -22.73 -17.25
CA MET A 7 26.06 -21.53 -17.70
C MET A 7 24.56 -21.69 -17.40
N MET A 8 24.22 -22.16 -16.19
CA MET A 8 22.91 -21.82 -15.65
C MET A 8 22.92 -20.31 -15.42
N ASP A 9 22.11 -19.58 -16.19
CA ASP A 9 21.80 -18.17 -15.91
C ASP A 9 21.53 -18.06 -14.39
N GLN A 10 22.38 -17.31 -13.69
CA GLN A 10 22.23 -17.11 -12.25
C GLN A 10 20.98 -16.28 -12.04
N VAL A 11 19.85 -16.95 -11.81
CA VAL A 11 18.60 -16.30 -11.40
C VAL A 11 18.87 -15.55 -10.11
N ALA A 12 18.57 -14.25 -10.09
CA ALA A 12 18.79 -13.40 -8.93
C ALA A 12 18.07 -13.98 -7.71
N LYS A 13 18.77 -14.05 -6.58
CA LYS A 13 18.22 -14.54 -5.32
C LYS A 13 17.46 -13.42 -4.62
N ILE A 14 16.14 -13.48 -4.73
CA ILE A 14 15.23 -12.50 -4.15
C ILE A 14 14.67 -13.03 -2.83
N LYS A 15 14.77 -12.22 -1.76
CA LYS A 15 14.14 -12.52 -0.46
C LYS A 15 13.10 -11.46 -0.12
N VAL A 16 11.96 -11.89 0.40
CA VAL A 16 10.88 -10.99 0.86
C VAL A 16 10.70 -11.16 2.36
N ILE A 17 11.04 -10.13 3.12
CA ILE A 17 10.97 -10.12 4.59
C ILE A 17 9.81 -9.26 5.09
N GLY A 18 8.83 -9.92 5.70
CA GLY A 18 7.68 -9.31 6.35
C GLY A 18 7.96 -9.01 7.82
N VAL A 19 7.94 -7.72 8.19
CA VAL A 19 8.32 -7.24 9.53
C VAL A 19 7.08 -6.84 10.34
N GLY A 20 6.91 -7.49 11.49
CA GLY A 20 5.77 -7.27 12.38
C GLY A 20 4.46 -7.79 11.81
N GLY A 21 3.32 -7.41 12.41
CA GLY A 21 2.00 -7.92 12.03
C GLY A 21 1.59 -7.60 10.59
N GLY A 22 1.65 -6.33 10.19
CA GLY A 22 1.28 -5.93 8.82
C GLY A 22 2.17 -6.56 7.75
N GLY A 23 3.49 -6.60 7.97
CA GLY A 23 4.41 -7.26 7.05
C GLY A 23 4.19 -8.77 6.96
N SER A 24 3.92 -9.44 8.09
CA SER A 24 3.60 -10.87 8.11
C SER A 24 2.30 -11.19 7.37
N ASN A 25 1.29 -10.33 7.48
CA ASN A 25 0.02 -10.48 6.75
C ASN A 25 0.24 -10.33 5.24
N ALA A 26 1.00 -9.31 4.82
CA ALA A 26 1.35 -9.11 3.42
C ALA A 26 2.11 -10.32 2.84
N VAL A 27 3.09 -10.87 3.58
CA VAL A 27 3.80 -12.09 3.17
C VAL A 27 2.86 -13.28 3.03
N ASN A 28 1.98 -13.52 4.01
CA ASN A 28 0.99 -14.59 3.90
C ASN A 28 0.12 -14.41 2.65
N ARG A 29 -0.28 -13.17 2.34
CA ARG A 29 -1.08 -12.86 1.15
C ARG A 29 -0.32 -13.12 -0.15
N MET A 30 0.97 -12.81 -0.20
CA MET A 30 1.83 -13.12 -1.34
C MET A 30 1.93 -14.63 -1.57
N ILE A 31 2.06 -15.41 -0.50
CA ILE A 31 2.09 -16.88 -0.55
C ILE A 31 0.74 -17.44 -1.03
N GLU A 32 -0.37 -16.95 -0.48
CA GLU A 32 -1.73 -17.33 -0.91
C GLU A 32 -1.99 -17.07 -2.39
N HIS A 33 -1.41 -16.00 -2.95
CA HIS A 33 -1.54 -15.62 -4.36
C HIS A 33 -0.49 -16.29 -5.25
N GLY A 34 0.38 -17.13 -4.67
CA GLY A 34 1.37 -17.89 -5.42
C GLY A 34 2.46 -17.04 -6.07
N VAL A 35 2.90 -15.94 -5.43
CA VAL A 35 4.08 -15.19 -5.89
C VAL A 35 5.29 -16.13 -5.92
N GLN A 36 5.98 -16.22 -7.06
CA GLN A 36 7.03 -17.21 -7.31
C GLN A 36 8.43 -16.61 -7.32
N GLY A 37 9.44 -17.49 -7.19
CA GLY A 37 10.86 -17.12 -7.36
C GLY A 37 11.41 -16.21 -6.26
N VAL A 38 10.76 -16.20 -5.10
CA VAL A 38 11.19 -15.46 -3.91
C VAL A 38 11.21 -16.37 -2.68
N GLU A 39 12.14 -16.14 -1.76
CA GLU A 39 12.15 -16.77 -0.44
C GLU A 39 11.40 -15.88 0.56
N PHE A 40 10.37 -16.42 1.23
CA PHE A 40 9.58 -15.65 2.18
C PHE A 40 10.13 -15.79 3.60
N ILE A 41 10.34 -14.64 4.25
CA ILE A 41 10.79 -14.56 5.63
C ILE A 41 9.78 -13.76 6.43
N ALA A 42 9.30 -14.30 7.55
CA ALA A 42 8.50 -13.55 8.52
C ALA A 42 9.32 -13.27 9.77
N VAL A 43 9.35 -12.01 10.20
CA VAL A 43 10.03 -11.60 11.42
C VAL A 43 9.11 -10.81 12.33
N ASN A 44 9.02 -11.23 13.59
CA ASN A 44 8.13 -10.57 14.54
C ASN A 44 8.63 -10.71 15.99
N THR A 45 8.31 -9.74 16.83
CA THR A 45 8.53 -9.85 18.29
C THR A 45 7.40 -10.62 18.98
N ASP A 46 6.24 -10.73 18.33
CA ASP A 46 5.10 -11.51 18.79
C ASP A 46 5.19 -12.95 18.27
N ALA A 47 5.34 -13.91 19.19
CA ALA A 47 5.48 -15.32 18.86
C ALA A 47 4.16 -15.95 18.38
N GLN A 48 3.00 -15.46 18.85
CA GLN A 48 1.70 -15.98 18.42
C GLN A 48 1.44 -15.61 16.97
N ALA A 49 1.70 -14.35 16.60
CA ALA A 49 1.59 -13.89 15.23
C ALA A 49 2.55 -14.66 14.30
N LEU A 50 3.79 -14.90 14.74
CA LEU A 50 4.78 -15.61 13.95
C LEU A 50 4.40 -17.08 13.68
N ASN A 51 3.81 -17.77 14.66
CA ASN A 51 3.37 -19.16 14.50
C ASN A 51 2.28 -19.32 13.42
N MET A 52 1.47 -18.29 13.18
CA MET A 52 0.44 -18.26 12.13
C MET A 52 0.99 -17.89 10.75
N SER A 53 2.25 -17.47 10.64
CA SER A 53 2.85 -17.14 9.33
C SER A 53 3.00 -18.39 8.46
N GLN A 54 2.81 -18.22 7.15
CA GLN A 54 3.03 -19.24 6.13
C GLN A 54 4.43 -19.17 5.51
N ALA A 55 5.27 -18.22 5.92
CA ALA A 55 6.61 -18.02 5.37
C ALA A 55 7.54 -19.22 5.57
N ASP A 56 8.48 -19.40 4.63
CA ASP A 56 9.49 -20.46 4.63
C ASP A 56 10.40 -20.37 5.87
N VAL A 57 10.80 -19.13 6.19
CA VAL A 57 11.67 -18.83 7.33
C VAL A 57 10.93 -17.93 8.32
N LYS A 58 11.02 -18.27 9.60
CA LYS A 58 10.37 -17.53 10.70
C LYS A 58 11.40 -17.18 11.75
N LEU A 59 11.58 -15.89 12.03
CA LEU A 59 12.48 -15.42 13.08
C LEU A 59 11.72 -14.60 14.12
N GLN A 60 11.83 -15.03 15.38
CA GLN A 60 11.36 -14.25 16.51
C GLN A 60 12.42 -13.22 16.90
N LEU A 61 12.06 -11.94 16.87
CA LEU A 61 12.93 -10.84 17.25
C LEU A 61 12.88 -10.58 18.76
N GLY A 62 14.04 -10.29 19.35
CA GLY A 62 14.16 -9.84 20.74
C GLY A 62 13.52 -10.80 21.76
N ALA A 63 13.77 -12.10 21.62
CA ALA A 63 13.17 -13.13 22.47
C ALA A 63 13.44 -12.87 23.97
N LYS A 64 14.61 -12.33 24.32
CA LYS A 64 14.93 -11.98 25.71
C LYS A 64 14.22 -10.69 26.15
N LEU A 65 14.14 -9.71 25.26
CA LEU A 65 13.55 -8.40 25.54
C LEU A 65 12.03 -8.44 25.71
N THR A 66 11.32 -9.10 24.79
CA THR A 66 9.84 -9.08 24.73
C THR A 66 9.20 -10.33 25.32
N ARG A 67 9.98 -11.40 25.51
CA ARG A 67 9.47 -12.72 25.90
C ARG A 67 8.37 -13.25 24.95
N GLY A 68 8.38 -12.81 23.70
CA GLY A 68 7.40 -13.21 22.68
C GLY A 68 6.06 -12.50 22.75
N LEU A 69 5.92 -11.43 23.55
CA LEU A 69 4.68 -10.69 23.75
C LEU A 69 4.52 -9.48 22.81
N GLY A 70 5.45 -9.27 21.90
CA GLY A 70 5.44 -8.13 20.99
C GLY A 70 6.07 -6.85 21.56
N ALA A 71 6.16 -5.82 20.72
CA ALA A 71 6.80 -4.54 21.04
C ALA A 71 5.87 -3.50 21.71
N GLY A 72 4.61 -3.84 21.98
CA GLY A 72 3.66 -2.95 22.68
C GLY A 72 3.43 -1.58 22.02
N ALA A 73 3.40 -1.54 20.68
CA ALA A 73 3.33 -0.30 19.88
C ALA A 73 4.47 0.71 20.15
N ASN A 74 5.61 0.27 20.70
CA ASN A 74 6.78 1.10 20.93
C ASN A 74 7.88 0.81 19.89
N PRO A 75 8.18 1.75 18.96
CA PRO A 75 9.21 1.57 17.95
C PRO A 75 10.60 1.26 18.54
N GLU A 76 10.96 1.87 19.67
CA GLU A 76 12.28 1.64 20.29
C GLU A 76 12.47 0.19 20.76
N ILE A 77 11.39 -0.46 21.21
CA ILE A 77 11.43 -1.89 21.55
C ILE A 77 11.63 -2.73 20.29
N GLY A 78 10.93 -2.39 19.19
CA GLY A 78 11.10 -3.04 17.90
C GLY A 78 12.54 -2.95 17.38
N LYS A 79 13.13 -1.75 17.46
CA LYS A 79 14.52 -1.49 17.07
C LYS A 79 15.50 -2.33 17.88
N LYS A 80 15.44 -2.26 19.22
CA LYS A 80 16.32 -3.04 20.11
C LYS A 80 16.17 -4.54 19.92
N ALA A 81 14.94 -5.00 19.64
CA ALA A 81 14.69 -6.42 19.35
C ALA A 81 15.36 -6.87 18.04
N ALA A 82 15.39 -6.02 17.02
CA ALA A 82 16.12 -6.31 15.77
C ALA A 82 17.63 -6.27 15.97
N GLU A 83 18.14 -5.31 16.75
CA GLU A 83 19.57 -5.24 17.11
C GLU A 83 20.02 -6.46 17.92
N GLU A 84 19.21 -6.96 18.86
CA GLU A 84 19.46 -8.20 19.61
C GLU A 84 19.59 -9.41 18.67
N SER A 85 18.79 -9.44 17.60
CA SER A 85 18.74 -10.53 16.63
C SER A 85 19.57 -10.27 15.35
N ARG A 86 20.48 -9.30 15.37
CA ARG A 86 21.23 -8.85 14.17
C ARG A 86 22.00 -9.99 13.50
N GLU A 87 22.70 -10.82 14.28
CA GLU A 87 23.51 -11.93 13.76
C GLU A 87 22.65 -12.97 13.01
N GLN A 88 21.48 -13.30 13.58
CA GLN A 88 20.51 -14.21 12.96
C GLN A 88 19.90 -13.61 11.69
N LEU A 89 19.62 -12.30 11.69
CA LEU A 89 19.13 -11.59 10.50
C LEU A 89 20.17 -11.59 9.38
N THR A 90 21.45 -11.35 9.70
CA THR A 90 22.54 -11.41 8.72
C THR A 90 22.68 -12.79 8.11
N GLU A 91 22.58 -13.86 8.91
CA GLU A 91 22.64 -15.24 8.42
C GLU A 91 21.49 -15.54 7.46
N ILE A 92 20.25 -15.20 7.84
CA ILE A 92 19.05 -15.45 7.02
C ILE A 92 19.09 -14.64 5.72
N LEU A 93 19.58 -13.40 5.74
CA LEU A 93 19.62 -12.54 4.56
C LEU A 93 20.81 -12.82 3.64
N SER A 94 21.82 -13.55 4.13
CA SER A 94 23.06 -13.81 3.39
C SER A 94 22.81 -14.44 2.02
N GLY A 95 23.57 -13.97 1.02
CA GLY A 95 23.51 -14.46 -0.35
C GLY A 95 22.29 -13.99 -1.15
N ALA A 96 21.50 -13.04 -0.64
CA ALA A 96 20.46 -12.36 -1.41
C ALA A 96 21.08 -11.32 -2.35
N ASP A 97 20.64 -11.31 -3.61
CA ASP A 97 20.95 -10.22 -4.55
C ASP A 97 20.00 -9.04 -4.35
N MET A 98 18.76 -9.34 -3.92
CA MET A 98 17.71 -8.35 -3.66
C MET A 98 16.89 -8.73 -2.43
N VAL A 99 16.59 -7.75 -1.59
CA VAL A 99 15.75 -7.91 -0.40
C VAL A 99 14.61 -6.90 -0.41
N PHE A 100 13.38 -7.42 -0.39
CA PHE A 100 12.18 -6.62 -0.15
C PHE A 100 11.85 -6.62 1.32
N VAL A 101 11.82 -5.44 1.93
CA VAL A 101 11.44 -5.27 3.34
C VAL A 101 10.03 -4.67 3.39
N THR A 102 9.05 -5.47 3.81
CA THR A 102 7.66 -5.04 3.91
C THR A 102 7.19 -4.91 5.35
N ALA A 103 6.52 -3.80 5.67
CA ALA A 103 6.05 -3.52 7.03
C ALA A 103 4.86 -2.54 7.04
N GLY A 104 3.98 -2.71 8.03
CA GLY A 104 3.02 -1.67 8.39
C GLY A 104 3.62 -0.68 9.38
N MET A 105 3.73 0.59 8.98
CA MET A 105 4.33 1.64 9.82
C MET A 105 3.34 2.14 10.89
N GLY A 106 3.90 2.68 11.97
CA GLY A 106 3.14 3.22 13.11
C GLY A 106 2.94 2.26 14.27
N GLY A 107 3.20 0.96 14.07
CA GLY A 107 3.30 -0.03 15.15
C GLY A 107 4.64 0.04 15.90
N GLY A 108 4.92 -0.98 16.72
CA GLY A 108 6.23 -1.09 17.41
C GLY A 108 7.26 -1.85 16.57
N THR A 109 6.96 -3.10 16.24
CA THR A 109 7.91 -3.99 15.53
C THR A 109 8.24 -3.48 14.14
N GLY A 110 7.25 -3.28 13.25
CA GLY A 110 7.48 -2.84 11.87
C GLY A 110 8.28 -1.55 11.80
N THR A 111 7.80 -0.50 12.49
CA THR A 111 8.42 0.83 12.54
C THR A 111 9.87 0.81 13.04
N GLY A 112 10.16 0.01 14.07
CA GLY A 112 11.48 0.00 14.70
C GLY A 112 12.48 -0.98 14.07
N ALA A 113 12.01 -2.15 13.66
CA ALA A 113 12.85 -3.23 13.15
C ALA A 113 13.13 -3.13 11.66
N ALA A 114 12.19 -2.64 10.84
CA ALA A 114 12.38 -2.57 9.39
C ALA A 114 13.63 -1.77 8.97
N PRO A 115 13.93 -0.58 9.56
CA PRO A 115 15.17 0.13 9.25
C PRO A 115 16.44 -0.62 9.58
N VAL A 116 16.47 -1.37 10.69
CA VAL A 116 17.62 -2.19 11.09
C VAL A 116 17.83 -3.34 10.09
N ILE A 117 16.75 -3.98 9.66
CA ILE A 117 16.79 -5.07 8.68
C ILE A 117 17.28 -4.58 7.31
N ALA A 118 16.81 -3.41 6.87
CA ALA A 118 17.29 -2.82 5.62
C ALA A 118 18.76 -2.43 5.69
N GLU A 119 19.22 -1.88 6.82
CA GLU A 119 20.65 -1.60 7.02
C GLU A 119 21.50 -2.87 6.87
N ILE A 120 21.09 -3.97 7.51
CA ILE A 120 21.77 -5.27 7.39
C ILE A 120 21.77 -5.75 5.92
N SER A 121 20.64 -5.58 5.23
CA SER A 121 20.50 -5.98 3.82
C SER A 121 21.44 -5.21 2.89
N LYS A 122 21.60 -3.90 3.12
CA LYS A 122 22.58 -3.08 2.38
C LYS A 122 24.03 -3.45 2.72
N GLU A 123 24.33 -3.75 3.99
CA GLU A 123 25.68 -4.14 4.42
C GLU A 123 26.17 -5.43 3.76
N ILE A 124 25.26 -6.37 3.46
CA ILE A 124 25.59 -7.60 2.73
C ILE A 124 25.64 -7.41 1.20
N GLY A 125 25.35 -6.20 0.71
CA GLY A 125 25.44 -5.84 -0.72
C GLY A 125 24.17 -6.11 -1.54
N ALA A 126 23.04 -6.42 -0.89
CA ALA A 126 21.78 -6.66 -1.58
C ALA A 126 21.08 -5.34 -1.97
N LEU A 127 20.46 -5.31 -3.15
CA LEU A 127 19.55 -4.23 -3.53
C LEU A 127 18.35 -4.25 -2.59
N THR A 128 18.19 -3.21 -1.77
CA THR A 128 17.22 -3.20 -0.68
C THR A 128 16.05 -2.28 -1.00
N VAL A 129 14.86 -2.86 -1.16
CA VAL A 129 13.63 -2.13 -1.48
C VAL A 129 12.67 -2.21 -0.31
N GLY A 130 12.28 -1.05 0.23
CA GLY A 130 11.24 -0.95 1.26
C GLY A 130 9.86 -0.79 0.63
N VAL A 131 8.88 -1.59 1.04
CA VAL A 131 7.47 -1.44 0.63
C VAL A 131 6.59 -1.40 1.87
N VAL A 132 6.12 -0.21 2.24
CA VAL A 132 5.51 0.00 3.56
C VAL A 132 4.22 0.79 3.51
N THR A 133 3.34 0.55 4.47
CA THR A 133 2.07 1.29 4.59
C THR A 133 2.11 2.32 5.71
N LYS A 134 1.54 3.50 5.48
CA LYS A 134 1.14 4.44 6.54
C LYS A 134 -0.23 4.02 7.08
N PRO A 135 -0.49 4.13 8.40
CA PRO A 135 -1.77 3.72 8.99
C PRO A 135 -2.92 4.60 8.51
N PHE A 136 -4.15 4.12 8.63
CA PHE A 136 -5.33 4.95 8.38
C PHE A 136 -5.44 6.09 9.40
N MET A 137 -6.02 7.23 9.02
CA MET A 137 -6.25 8.36 9.96
C MET A 137 -7.05 7.93 11.20
N PHE A 138 -7.99 6.99 11.05
CA PHE A 138 -8.84 6.52 12.15
C PHE A 138 -8.07 5.71 13.21
N GLU A 139 -6.89 5.18 12.89
CA GLU A 139 -6.06 4.44 13.85
C GLU A 139 -5.40 5.37 14.89
N GLY A 140 -5.47 6.68 14.68
CA GLY A 140 -5.12 7.70 15.64
C GLY A 140 -3.77 8.37 15.41
N ARG A 141 -3.67 9.61 15.91
CA ARG A 141 -2.52 10.51 15.68
C ARG A 141 -1.18 9.94 16.14
N LYS A 142 -1.15 9.23 17.28
CA LYS A 142 0.10 8.64 17.81
C LYS A 142 0.67 7.61 16.83
N ARG A 143 -0.18 6.78 16.21
CA ARG A 143 0.23 5.78 15.23
C ARG A 143 0.80 6.43 13.98
N MET A 144 0.13 7.49 13.49
CA MET A 144 0.60 8.27 12.35
C MET A 144 1.96 8.95 12.62
N GLN A 145 2.16 9.53 13.81
CA GLN A 145 3.44 10.15 14.18
C GLN A 145 4.59 9.13 14.19
N HIS A 146 4.35 7.94 14.76
CA HIS A 146 5.32 6.85 14.69
C HIS A 146 5.59 6.42 13.24
N ALA A 147 4.56 6.39 12.39
CA ALA A 147 4.73 6.01 11.00
C ALA A 147 5.59 7.00 10.21
N VAL A 148 5.32 8.31 10.35
CA VAL A 148 6.11 9.37 9.68
C VAL A 148 7.58 9.29 10.10
N SER A 149 7.86 9.19 11.41
CA SER A 149 9.23 9.05 11.90
C SER A 149 9.90 7.75 11.42
N GLY A 150 9.15 6.64 11.39
CA GLY A 150 9.64 5.36 10.88
C GLY A 150 9.98 5.40 9.40
N VAL A 151 9.12 5.98 8.57
CA VAL A 151 9.34 6.17 7.12
C VAL A 151 10.58 6.99 6.86
N GLN A 152 10.79 8.09 7.60
CA GLN A 152 11.98 8.93 7.45
C GLN A 152 13.27 8.15 7.77
N ASN A 153 13.32 7.48 8.91
CA ASN A 153 14.46 6.66 9.30
C ASN A 153 14.70 5.51 8.31
N PHE A 154 13.63 4.97 7.73
CA PHE A 154 13.71 3.86 6.80
C PHE A 154 14.25 4.28 5.43
N LYS A 155 13.86 5.46 4.95
CA LYS A 155 14.32 6.04 3.68
C LYS A 155 15.84 6.12 3.59
N GLU A 156 16.50 6.45 4.70
CA GLU A 156 17.96 6.54 4.79
C GLU A 156 18.67 5.17 4.74
N LYS A 157 17.93 4.06 4.91
CA LYS A 157 18.47 2.70 5.05
C LYS A 157 18.14 1.78 3.89
N VAL A 158 17.36 2.24 2.91
CA VAL A 158 17.01 1.48 1.71
C VAL A 158 17.59 2.14 0.46
N ASP A 159 17.56 1.44 -0.67
CA ASP A 159 17.87 2.02 -1.98
C ASP A 159 16.66 2.73 -2.57
N THR A 160 15.50 2.08 -2.46
CA THR A 160 14.20 2.63 -2.86
C THR A 160 13.15 2.33 -1.79
N LEU A 161 12.30 3.31 -1.50
CA LEU A 161 11.21 3.24 -0.54
C LEU A 161 9.88 3.55 -1.23
N ILE A 162 9.03 2.54 -1.36
CA ILE A 162 7.64 2.68 -1.78
C ILE A 162 6.78 2.85 -0.53
N VAL A 163 6.09 3.99 -0.44
CA VAL A 163 5.22 4.32 0.70
C VAL A 163 3.78 4.33 0.24
N ILE A 164 2.96 3.48 0.82
CA ILE A 164 1.54 3.33 0.51
C ILE A 164 0.71 4.00 1.62
N PRO A 165 0.05 5.13 1.36
CA PRO A 165 -0.90 5.71 2.29
C PRO A 165 -2.20 4.90 2.35
N ASN A 166 -2.50 4.25 3.48
CA ASN A 166 -3.74 3.48 3.62
C ASN A 166 -5.00 4.35 3.40
N ASP A 167 -4.94 5.65 3.69
CA ASP A 167 -6.08 6.54 3.45
C ASP A 167 -6.45 6.65 1.97
N LYS A 168 -5.51 6.43 1.04
CA LYS A 168 -5.80 6.41 -0.41
C LYS A 168 -6.57 5.18 -0.83
N LEU A 169 -6.49 4.10 -0.06
CA LEU A 169 -7.32 2.93 -0.29
C LEU A 169 -8.80 3.24 -0.09
N LEU A 170 -9.13 4.19 0.80
CA LEU A 170 -10.51 4.64 1.03
C LEU A 170 -11.12 5.38 -0.17
N GLU A 171 -10.30 5.87 -1.10
CA GLU A 171 -10.77 6.46 -2.36
C GLU A 171 -11.10 5.39 -3.41
N ILE A 172 -10.55 4.18 -3.25
CA ILE A 172 -10.68 3.05 -4.18
C ILE A 172 -11.78 2.08 -3.73
N VAL A 173 -11.97 1.91 -2.41
CA VAL A 173 -12.98 0.99 -1.87
C VAL A 173 -14.34 1.64 -1.68
N ASP A 174 -15.40 0.84 -1.73
CA ASP A 174 -16.77 1.31 -1.50
C ASP A 174 -16.95 1.86 -0.07
N ARG A 175 -17.82 2.85 0.09
CA ARG A 175 -18.10 3.46 1.41
C ARG A 175 -18.62 2.49 2.47
N ASN A 176 -19.17 1.36 2.04
CA ASN A 176 -19.72 0.33 2.91
C ASN A 176 -18.72 -0.81 3.20
N THR A 177 -17.48 -0.69 2.71
CA THR A 177 -16.44 -1.72 2.89
C THR A 177 -16.16 -1.93 4.38
N PRO A 178 -16.30 -3.15 4.91
CA PRO A 178 -15.94 -3.48 6.27
C PRO A 178 -14.46 -3.22 6.56
N MET A 179 -14.15 -2.91 7.83
CA MET A 179 -12.77 -2.65 8.26
C MET A 179 -11.79 -3.79 7.91
N LEU A 180 -12.24 -5.05 8.02
CA LEU A 180 -11.41 -6.21 7.69
C LEU A 180 -11.05 -6.24 6.20
N GLU A 181 -11.97 -5.84 5.32
CA GLU A 181 -11.72 -5.76 3.89
C GLU A 181 -10.79 -4.60 3.55
N ALA A 182 -10.92 -3.45 4.23
CA ALA A 182 -9.99 -2.33 4.05
C ALA A 182 -8.53 -2.70 4.41
N PHE A 183 -8.29 -3.47 5.46
CA PHE A 183 -6.95 -3.97 5.78
C PHE A 183 -6.46 -5.00 4.76
N LYS A 184 -7.33 -5.86 4.25
CA LYS A 184 -6.98 -6.79 3.16
C LYS A 184 -6.56 -6.05 1.90
N GLU A 185 -7.19 -4.91 1.59
CA GLU A 185 -6.76 -4.08 0.47
C GLU A 185 -5.37 -3.47 0.69
N ALA A 186 -5.03 -3.08 1.93
CA ALA A 186 -3.67 -2.65 2.24
C ALA A 186 -2.64 -3.77 2.01
N ASP A 187 -2.97 -5.00 2.44
CA ASP A 187 -2.13 -6.17 2.19
C ASP A 187 -2.03 -6.49 0.69
N ASN A 188 -3.11 -6.34 -0.07
CA ASN A 188 -3.12 -6.53 -1.53
C ASN A 188 -2.23 -5.51 -2.25
N VAL A 189 -2.20 -4.25 -1.81
CA VAL A 189 -1.33 -3.23 -2.40
C VAL A 189 0.13 -3.47 -2.06
N LEU A 190 0.45 -3.89 -0.82
CA LEU A 190 1.80 -4.35 -0.48
C LEU A 190 2.27 -5.51 -1.36
N ARG A 191 1.37 -6.50 -1.56
CA ARG A 191 1.59 -7.62 -2.48
C ARG A 191 1.86 -7.15 -3.89
N GLN A 192 1.04 -6.24 -4.44
CA GLN A 192 1.23 -5.70 -5.79
C GLN A 192 2.57 -4.96 -5.95
N GLY A 193 3.01 -4.23 -4.92
CA GLY A 193 4.30 -3.53 -4.98
C GLY A 193 5.51 -4.44 -4.99
N VAL A 194 5.47 -5.54 -4.26
CA VAL A 194 6.53 -6.57 -4.34
C VAL A 194 6.40 -7.33 -5.65
N GLN A 195 5.20 -7.86 -5.95
CA GLN A 195 4.94 -8.68 -7.14
C GLN A 195 5.29 -7.95 -8.44
N GLY A 196 4.94 -6.67 -8.54
CA GLY A 196 5.19 -5.86 -9.74
C GLY A 196 6.65 -5.82 -10.15
N ILE A 197 7.58 -5.92 -9.19
CA ILE A 197 9.01 -5.95 -9.44
C ILE A 197 9.53 -7.39 -9.53
N THR A 198 9.08 -8.28 -8.64
CA THR A 198 9.58 -9.66 -8.60
C THR A 198 9.21 -10.42 -9.87
N ASP A 199 8.01 -10.21 -10.41
CA ASP A 199 7.56 -10.92 -11.61
C ASP A 199 8.40 -10.55 -12.84
N LEU A 200 8.97 -9.35 -12.90
CA LEU A 200 9.84 -8.91 -13.99
C LEU A 200 11.20 -9.62 -14.01
N ILE A 201 11.64 -10.15 -12.87
CA ILE A 201 12.97 -10.76 -12.69
C ILE A 201 12.85 -12.28 -12.58
N ALA A 202 11.85 -12.75 -11.84
CA ALA A 202 11.75 -14.13 -11.39
C ALA A 202 10.84 -14.99 -12.28
N VAL A 203 9.89 -14.39 -12.99
CA VAL A 203 8.95 -15.11 -13.85
C VAL A 203 9.36 -14.91 -15.31
N PRO A 204 9.50 -15.99 -16.10
CA PRO A 204 9.72 -15.86 -17.53
C PRO A 204 8.56 -15.14 -18.21
N GLY A 205 8.85 -13.94 -18.71
CA GLY A 205 7.99 -13.11 -19.53
C GLY A 205 8.29 -13.18 -21.02
N LEU A 206 7.45 -12.52 -21.82
CA LEU A 206 7.69 -12.32 -23.26
C LEU A 206 8.84 -11.34 -23.49
N ILE A 207 8.92 -10.32 -22.63
CA ILE A 207 9.99 -9.33 -22.57
C ILE A 207 10.55 -9.39 -21.16
N ASN A 208 11.61 -10.16 -20.98
CA ASN A 208 12.34 -10.25 -19.71
C ASN A 208 13.24 -9.03 -19.54
N LEU A 209 13.24 -8.49 -18.35
CA LEU A 209 14.25 -7.52 -17.92
C LEU A 209 15.37 -8.27 -17.22
N ASP A 210 16.59 -7.76 -17.35
CA ASP A 210 17.68 -8.28 -16.54
C ASP A 210 17.68 -7.61 -15.15
N PHE A 211 18.36 -8.25 -14.19
CA PHE A 211 18.46 -7.69 -12.84
C PHE A 211 19.25 -6.36 -12.81
N ALA A 212 20.14 -6.12 -13.78
CA ALA A 212 20.96 -4.92 -13.83
C ALA A 212 20.15 -3.69 -14.23
N ASP A 213 19.16 -3.85 -15.10
CA ASP A 213 18.18 -2.84 -15.50
C ASP A 213 17.36 -2.38 -14.28
N VAL A 214 16.79 -3.34 -13.54
CA VAL A 214 16.04 -3.04 -12.30
C VAL A 214 16.96 -2.37 -11.27
N LYS A 215 18.19 -2.87 -11.11
CA LYS A 215 19.17 -2.28 -10.19
C LYS A 215 19.50 -0.84 -10.58
N THR A 216 19.61 -0.51 -11.86
CA THR A 216 19.91 0.84 -12.34
C THR A 216 18.79 1.84 -12.00
N ILE A 217 17.53 1.41 -12.12
CA ILE A 217 16.37 2.24 -11.77
C ILE A 217 16.15 2.32 -10.27
N MET A 218 16.52 1.31 -9.47
CA MET A 218 16.14 1.26 -8.05
C MET A 218 17.28 1.56 -7.05
N THR A 219 18.54 1.62 -7.50
CA THR A 219 19.68 1.90 -6.60
C THR A 219 19.70 3.37 -6.19
N GLU A 220 19.71 3.63 -4.88
CA GLU A 220 19.85 4.97 -4.26
C GLU A 220 18.85 6.04 -4.76
N LYS A 221 17.62 5.67 -5.11
CA LYS A 221 16.60 6.62 -5.57
C LYS A 221 15.79 7.28 -4.47
N GLY A 222 15.85 6.76 -3.25
CA GLY A 222 15.10 7.31 -2.12
C GLY A 222 13.62 6.95 -2.22
N SER A 223 12.74 7.91 -2.52
CA SER A 223 11.29 7.68 -2.51
C SER A 223 10.78 7.26 -3.89
N ALA A 224 9.86 6.30 -3.91
CA ALA A 224 9.17 5.83 -5.10
C ALA A 224 7.66 5.78 -4.88
N LEU A 225 6.93 5.92 -5.98
CA LEU A 225 5.47 5.89 -6.02
C LEU A 225 5.03 4.75 -6.91
N MET A 226 3.90 4.14 -6.57
CA MET A 226 3.37 2.99 -7.30
C MET A 226 1.93 3.27 -7.75
N GLY A 227 1.64 2.98 -9.02
CA GLY A 227 0.31 3.00 -9.59
C GLY A 227 -0.02 1.63 -10.18
N VAL A 228 -1.26 1.18 -9.97
CA VAL A 228 -1.76 -0.08 -10.53
C VAL A 228 -3.06 0.20 -11.28
N GLY A 229 -3.16 -0.34 -12.49
CA GLY A 229 -4.34 -0.25 -13.33
C GLY A 229 -4.72 -1.62 -13.88
N VAL A 230 -6.02 -1.93 -13.85
CA VAL A 230 -6.58 -3.18 -14.38
C VAL A 230 -7.68 -2.85 -15.38
N ALA A 231 -7.68 -3.52 -16.53
CA ALA A 231 -8.73 -3.38 -17.53
C ALA A 231 -8.92 -4.64 -18.37
N THR A 232 -10.08 -4.71 -19.03
CA THR A 232 -10.52 -5.80 -19.92
C THR A 232 -11.12 -5.23 -21.21
N GLY A 233 -11.28 -6.07 -22.24
CA GLY A 233 -11.87 -5.68 -23.51
C GLY A 233 -10.87 -5.15 -24.56
N GLU A 234 -11.38 -4.52 -25.62
CA GLU A 234 -10.61 -4.15 -26.82
C GLU A 234 -9.51 -3.10 -26.57
N HIS A 235 -9.72 -2.18 -25.63
CA HIS A 235 -8.76 -1.12 -25.26
C HIS A 235 -8.14 -1.36 -23.88
N ARG A 236 -8.07 -2.62 -23.44
CA ARG A 236 -7.60 -2.96 -22.09
C ARG A 236 -6.20 -2.45 -21.77
N ALA A 237 -5.25 -2.51 -22.70
CA ALA A 237 -3.88 -2.06 -22.44
C ALA A 237 -3.80 -0.54 -22.20
N THR A 238 -4.47 0.24 -23.04
CA THR A 238 -4.49 1.71 -22.92
C THR A 238 -5.26 2.17 -21.68
N GLU A 239 -6.40 1.55 -21.39
CA GLU A 239 -7.18 1.85 -20.20
C GLU A 239 -6.49 1.42 -18.90
N ALA A 240 -5.80 0.27 -18.89
CA ALA A 240 -5.00 -0.14 -17.75
C ALA A 240 -3.83 0.81 -17.50
N ALA A 241 -3.11 1.23 -18.56
CA ALA A 241 -2.02 2.20 -18.44
C ALA A 241 -2.51 3.55 -17.89
N LYS A 242 -3.63 4.08 -18.43
CA LYS A 242 -4.26 5.32 -17.91
C LYS A 242 -4.62 5.20 -16.44
N LYS A 243 -5.26 4.10 -16.04
CA LYS A 243 -5.62 3.85 -14.62
C LYS A 243 -4.39 3.77 -13.74
N ALA A 244 -3.29 3.19 -14.22
CA ALA A 244 -2.04 3.10 -13.47
C ALA A 244 -1.43 4.48 -13.22
N ILE A 245 -1.31 5.33 -14.25
CA ILE A 245 -0.75 6.69 -14.11
C ILE A 245 -1.68 7.65 -13.36
N SER A 246 -2.99 7.39 -13.33
CA SER A 246 -3.96 8.17 -12.56
C SER A 246 -4.34 7.52 -11.23
N SER A 247 -3.55 6.55 -10.76
CA SER A 247 -3.88 5.79 -9.55
C SER A 247 -3.80 6.70 -8.31
N PRO A 248 -4.78 6.64 -7.38
CA PRO A 248 -4.70 7.37 -6.11
C PRO A 248 -3.47 7.04 -5.26
N LEU A 249 -2.85 5.88 -5.52
CA LEU A 249 -1.66 5.39 -4.85
C LEU A 249 -0.38 6.15 -5.24
N LEU A 250 -0.39 6.85 -6.38
CA LEU A 250 0.77 7.63 -6.80
C LEU A 250 0.98 8.89 -5.95
N GLU A 251 0.03 9.30 -5.08
CA GLU A 251 -0.01 10.55 -4.26
C GLU A 251 0.17 11.86 -5.08
N THR A 252 1.19 11.92 -5.92
CA THR A 252 1.57 12.94 -6.91
C THR A 252 1.37 12.38 -8.33
N SER A 253 1.30 13.25 -9.34
CA SER A 253 1.35 12.81 -10.74
C SER A 253 2.67 12.08 -11.04
N ILE A 254 2.67 11.21 -12.06
CA ILE A 254 3.89 10.61 -12.61
C ILE A 254 4.77 11.65 -13.33
N GLU A 255 4.22 12.84 -13.62
CA GLU A 255 4.94 13.97 -14.19
C GLU A 255 6.18 14.30 -13.35
N GLY A 256 7.34 14.40 -14.01
CA GLY A 256 8.62 14.71 -13.39
C GLY A 256 9.39 13.51 -12.83
N ALA A 257 8.88 12.28 -12.97
CA ALA A 257 9.65 11.07 -12.68
C ALA A 257 10.71 10.82 -13.77
N LYS A 258 11.98 10.72 -13.38
CA LYS A 258 13.10 10.43 -14.29
C LYS A 258 13.40 8.95 -14.47
N GLY A 259 12.97 8.10 -13.55
CA GLY A 259 13.09 6.65 -13.67
C GLY A 259 11.74 5.98 -13.52
N VAL A 260 11.30 5.23 -14.52
CA VAL A 260 10.02 4.51 -14.48
C VAL A 260 10.24 3.04 -14.81
N LEU A 261 9.74 2.17 -13.92
CA LEU A 261 9.63 0.74 -14.14
C LEU A 261 8.17 0.39 -14.38
N MET A 262 7.88 -0.24 -15.52
CA MET A 262 6.54 -0.66 -15.91
C MET A 262 6.47 -2.18 -16.08
N ASN A 263 5.58 -2.83 -15.35
CA ASN A 263 5.24 -4.23 -15.54
C ASN A 263 3.86 -4.35 -16.20
N ILE A 264 3.78 -5.13 -17.28
CA ILE A 264 2.52 -5.47 -17.95
C ILE A 264 2.28 -6.96 -17.79
N THR A 265 1.28 -7.33 -17.01
CA THR A 265 0.85 -8.73 -16.85
C THR A 265 -0.43 -8.96 -17.64
N GLY A 266 -0.43 -9.98 -18.50
CA GLY A 266 -1.59 -10.38 -19.28
C GLY A 266 -1.57 -11.88 -19.57
N SER A 267 -2.60 -12.38 -20.24
CA SER A 267 -2.64 -13.78 -20.66
C SER A 267 -1.83 -14.01 -21.93
N ALA A 268 -1.76 -15.26 -22.41
CA ALA A 268 -1.08 -15.60 -23.67
C ALA A 268 -1.62 -14.83 -24.90
N ASN A 269 -2.77 -14.14 -24.77
CA ASN A 269 -3.31 -13.27 -25.82
C ASN A 269 -2.72 -11.84 -25.82
N LEU A 270 -1.78 -11.51 -24.93
CA LEU A 270 -1.12 -10.22 -24.87
C LEU A 270 -0.30 -9.96 -26.15
N SER A 271 -0.67 -8.93 -26.89
CA SER A 271 -0.01 -8.55 -28.14
C SER A 271 1.10 -7.52 -27.94
N LEU A 272 2.08 -7.52 -28.85
CA LEU A 272 3.13 -6.49 -28.88
C LEU A 272 2.56 -5.08 -29.09
N TYR A 273 1.44 -4.97 -29.82
CA TYR A 273 0.76 -3.70 -30.06
C TYR A 273 0.21 -3.12 -28.74
N GLU A 274 -0.49 -3.93 -27.95
CA GLU A 274 -0.99 -3.56 -26.62
C GLU A 274 0.14 -3.12 -25.68
N VAL A 275 1.25 -3.86 -25.65
CA VAL A 275 2.44 -3.52 -24.84
C VAL A 275 3.01 -2.16 -25.26
N THR A 276 3.07 -1.90 -26.57
CA THR A 276 3.62 -0.64 -27.10
C THR A 276 2.71 0.55 -26.78
N GLU A 277 1.39 0.40 -26.93
CA GLU A 277 0.44 1.46 -26.60
C GLU A 277 0.47 1.82 -25.10
N ALA A 278 0.53 0.81 -24.22
CA ALA A 278 0.66 1.04 -22.78
C ALA A 278 1.96 1.79 -22.45
N ALA A 279 3.09 1.38 -23.03
CA ALA A 279 4.37 2.04 -22.84
C ALA A 279 4.36 3.51 -23.30
N GLN A 280 3.77 3.79 -24.47
CA GLN A 280 3.68 5.16 -25.00
C GLN A 280 2.86 6.08 -24.10
N ILE A 281 1.77 5.58 -23.50
CA ILE A 281 0.95 6.37 -22.57
C ILE A 281 1.75 6.72 -21.32
N VAL A 282 2.46 5.75 -20.73
CA VAL A 282 3.27 5.99 -19.54
C VAL A 282 4.44 6.93 -19.85
N GLN A 283 5.13 6.73 -20.97
CA GLN A 283 6.22 7.60 -21.41
C GLN A 283 5.76 9.05 -21.64
N SER A 284 4.60 9.23 -22.28
CA SER A 284 4.05 10.57 -22.57
C SER A 284 3.59 11.32 -21.31
N ALA A 285 3.34 10.61 -20.21
CA ALA A 285 2.94 11.19 -18.94
C ALA A 285 4.13 11.49 -18.01
N ALA A 286 5.28 10.87 -18.26
CA ALA A 286 6.51 11.07 -17.49
C ALA A 286 7.37 12.20 -18.08
N ASP A 287 8.58 12.39 -17.55
CA ASP A 287 9.53 13.40 -18.03
C ASP A 287 10.03 13.11 -19.46
N GLU A 288 10.42 14.15 -20.22
CA GLU A 288 10.94 13.98 -21.59
C GLU A 288 12.24 13.15 -21.63
N GLU A 289 13.06 13.20 -20.58
CA GLU A 289 14.29 12.42 -20.44
C GLU A 289 14.11 11.18 -19.56
N VAL A 290 12.87 10.69 -19.38
CA VAL A 290 12.60 9.51 -18.55
C VAL A 290 13.34 8.28 -19.04
N ASN A 291 14.05 7.63 -18.12
CA ASN A 291 14.53 6.27 -18.32
C ASN A 291 13.38 5.29 -18.02
N LEU A 292 12.64 4.92 -19.06
CA LEU A 292 11.54 3.96 -18.98
C LEU A 292 12.06 2.54 -19.26
N ILE A 293 11.95 1.69 -18.24
CA ILE A 293 12.19 0.25 -18.35
C ILE A 293 10.85 -0.47 -18.27
N PHE A 294 10.57 -1.36 -19.21
CA PHE A 294 9.33 -2.13 -19.20
C PHE A 294 9.56 -3.61 -19.49
N GLY A 295 8.77 -4.45 -18.83
CA GLY A 295 8.71 -5.87 -19.10
C GLY A 295 7.27 -6.36 -19.18
N SER A 296 7.11 -7.57 -19.71
CA SER A 296 5.80 -8.20 -19.86
C SER A 296 5.80 -9.63 -19.39
N VAL A 297 4.83 -9.95 -18.54
CA VAL A 297 4.70 -11.25 -17.87
C VAL A 297 3.43 -11.93 -18.36
N ILE A 298 3.53 -13.21 -18.69
CA ILE A 298 2.38 -14.04 -19.06
C ILE A 298 1.84 -14.73 -17.81
N ASN A 299 0.56 -14.54 -17.54
CA ASN A 299 -0.18 -15.24 -16.51
C ASN A 299 -1.46 -15.83 -17.11
N ASP A 300 -1.46 -17.14 -17.33
CA ASP A 300 -2.58 -17.87 -17.94
C ASP A 300 -3.86 -17.88 -17.08
N ASN A 301 -3.77 -17.48 -15.80
CA ASN A 301 -4.94 -17.34 -14.93
C ASN A 301 -5.70 -16.03 -15.20
N LEU A 302 -5.04 -15.05 -15.84
CA LEU A 302 -5.72 -13.88 -16.34
C LEU A 302 -6.38 -14.29 -17.66
N GLU A 303 -7.69 -14.11 -17.81
CA GLU A 303 -8.38 -14.44 -19.06
C GLU A 303 -8.17 -13.30 -20.07
N ASP A 304 -9.07 -12.32 -20.06
CA ASP A 304 -9.01 -11.11 -20.88
C ASP A 304 -8.48 -9.89 -20.12
N GLU A 305 -8.04 -10.08 -18.87
CA GLU A 305 -7.52 -9.01 -18.00
C GLU A 305 -6.06 -8.66 -18.32
N ILE A 306 -5.77 -7.37 -18.38
CA ILE A 306 -4.41 -6.82 -18.34
C ILE A 306 -4.25 -6.00 -17.06
N ILE A 307 -3.13 -6.23 -16.38
CA ILE A 307 -2.69 -5.48 -15.21
C ILE A 307 -1.43 -4.70 -15.60
N VAL A 308 -1.48 -3.38 -15.49
CA VAL A 308 -0.31 -2.51 -15.66
C VAL A 308 0.08 -1.98 -14.28
N THR A 309 1.32 -2.24 -13.87
CA THR A 309 1.91 -1.71 -12.65
C THR A 309 3.04 -0.76 -13.03
N VAL A 310 3.00 0.46 -12.51
CA VAL A 310 4.00 1.51 -12.77
C VAL A 310 4.64 1.90 -11.46
N ILE A 311 5.97 1.92 -11.44
CA ILE A 311 6.78 2.35 -10.31
C ILE A 311 7.63 3.51 -10.79
N ALA A 312 7.37 4.69 -10.22
CA ALA A 312 8.03 5.92 -10.58
C ALA A 312 9.04 6.31 -9.47
N THR A 313 10.23 6.70 -9.90
CA THR A 313 11.39 7.05 -9.07
C THR A 313 11.98 8.37 -9.56
N GLU A 314 12.81 9.00 -8.72
CA GLU A 314 13.51 10.25 -9.07
C GLU A 314 12.59 11.39 -9.52
N PHE A 315 11.71 11.83 -8.63
CA PHE A 315 10.93 13.05 -8.85
C PHE A 315 11.82 14.29 -8.66
N GLU A 316 11.87 15.21 -9.63
CA GLU A 316 12.60 16.47 -9.49
C GLU A 316 12.03 17.33 -8.36
N ASN A 317 12.87 17.62 -7.36
CA ASN A 317 12.74 18.71 -6.39
C ASN A 317 11.30 19.11 -5.99
N GLU A 318 10.67 18.28 -5.18
CA GLU A 318 10.09 18.82 -3.95
C GLU A 318 10.70 18.07 -2.77
N PRO A 319 11.15 18.75 -1.70
CA PRO A 319 11.21 18.05 -0.43
C PRO A 319 9.79 17.49 -0.25
N LEU A 320 9.68 16.18 -0.06
CA LEU A 320 8.48 15.60 0.52
C LEU A 320 8.43 16.10 1.98
N ASP A 321 8.25 17.41 2.17
CA ASP A 321 7.91 18.02 3.43
C ASP A 321 6.46 17.60 3.68
N PHE A 322 6.34 16.40 4.25
CA PHE A 322 5.10 15.87 4.76
C PHE A 322 4.71 16.69 6.00
N GLU A 323 4.29 17.94 5.79
CA GLU A 323 3.73 18.77 6.85
C GLU A 323 2.42 18.14 7.33
N ILE A 324 2.38 17.80 8.62
CA ILE A 324 1.15 17.41 9.28
C ILE A 324 0.25 18.65 9.30
N PRO A 325 -0.92 18.68 8.62
CA PRO A 325 -1.74 19.88 8.57
C PRO A 325 -2.14 20.28 9.99
N SER A 326 -1.99 21.56 10.30
CA SER A 326 -2.34 22.06 11.62
C SER A 326 -3.86 21.89 11.86
N ALA A 327 -4.25 21.72 13.13
CA ALA A 327 -5.68 21.60 13.49
C ALA A 327 -6.51 22.83 13.04
N GLN A 328 -5.87 23.99 12.85
CA GLN A 328 -6.50 25.21 12.37
C GLN A 328 -6.76 25.19 10.87
N GLU A 329 -5.89 24.57 10.07
CA GLU A 329 -6.06 24.44 8.62
C GLU A 329 -7.11 23.40 8.26
N MET A 330 -7.19 22.29 9.00
CA MET A 330 -8.26 21.31 8.85
C MET A 330 -9.64 21.94 9.11
N MET A 331 -9.76 22.77 10.16
CA MET A 331 -11.01 23.48 10.47
C MET A 331 -11.40 24.46 9.34
N LYS A 332 -10.42 25.15 8.76
CA LYS A 332 -10.64 26.11 7.66
C LYS A 332 -11.08 25.42 6.36
N ASN A 333 -10.55 24.23 6.07
CA ASN A 333 -10.93 23.43 4.90
C ASN A 333 -12.32 22.80 5.03
N LEU A 334 -12.70 22.37 6.25
CA LEU A 334 -14.06 21.92 6.56
C LEU A 334 -15.10 23.04 6.43
N LEU A 335 -14.74 24.28 6.80
CA LEU A 335 -15.62 25.45 6.67
C LEU A 335 -15.77 25.90 5.21
N LYS A 336 -14.73 25.81 4.38
CA LYS A 336 -14.80 26.11 2.93
C LYS A 336 -15.70 25.13 2.18
N LYS A 337 -15.71 23.84 2.55
CA LYS A 337 -16.52 22.81 1.88
C LYS A 337 -18.03 22.98 2.09
N LYS A 338 -18.45 23.74 3.11
CA LYS A 338 -19.87 24.11 3.36
C LYS A 338 -20.38 25.30 2.54
N GLN A 339 -19.53 26.03 1.82
CA GLN A 339 -19.93 27.20 1.03
C GLN A 339 -20.10 26.92 -0.47
N ALA A 340 -19.90 25.68 -0.93
CA ALA A 340 -19.97 25.29 -2.34
C ALA A 340 -21.23 24.48 -2.70
N THR A 341 -22.40 24.88 -2.18
CA THR A 341 -23.71 24.46 -2.71
C THR A 341 -24.54 25.70 -3.01
N PRO A 342 -24.87 25.99 -4.27
CA PRO A 342 -25.82 27.05 -4.58
C PRO A 342 -27.22 26.64 -4.13
N PRO A 343 -28.08 27.58 -3.70
CA PRO A 343 -29.47 27.27 -3.35
C PRO A 343 -30.27 26.88 -4.61
N PRO A 344 -31.35 26.08 -4.50
CA PRO A 344 -32.19 25.75 -5.63
C PRO A 344 -32.98 26.98 -6.08
N THR A 345 -32.98 27.22 -7.38
CA THR A 345 -33.74 28.27 -8.07
C THR A 345 -35.24 27.98 -8.04
N GLU A 346 -36.05 28.98 -7.66
CA GLU A 346 -37.52 28.94 -7.72
C GLU A 346 -38.00 28.99 -9.18
N GLU A 347 -38.78 27.99 -9.61
CA GLU A 347 -39.62 28.07 -10.81
C GLU A 347 -41.11 27.89 -10.47
N SER A 348 -41.86 28.94 -10.81
CA SER A 348 -43.27 29.01 -11.25
C SER A 348 -44.39 28.20 -10.56
N LYS A 349 -45.32 28.94 -9.95
CA LYS A 349 -46.69 28.52 -9.60
C LYS A 349 -47.60 28.33 -10.84
N PRO A 350 -48.64 27.48 -10.73
CA PRO A 350 -49.96 27.79 -11.30
C PRO A 350 -51.01 28.10 -10.21
N GLN A 351 -51.91 29.03 -10.52
CA GLN A 351 -53.09 29.43 -9.73
C GLN A 351 -54.20 28.36 -9.73
N VAL A 352 -54.92 28.21 -8.59
CA VAL A 352 -56.38 27.98 -8.56
C VAL A 352 -57.00 28.72 -7.35
N GLU A 353 -58.25 29.16 -7.56
CA GLU A 353 -59.11 30.13 -6.89
C GLU A 353 -59.52 29.96 -5.39
N GLU A 354 -59.67 31.13 -4.75
CA GLU A 354 -60.76 31.66 -3.89
C GLU A 354 -61.36 30.89 -2.68
N THR A 355 -60.93 31.33 -1.48
CA THR A 355 -61.68 31.87 -0.30
C THR A 355 -62.90 31.14 0.34
N PRO A 356 -63.35 31.49 1.58
CA PRO A 356 -62.75 32.34 2.63
C PRO A 356 -62.76 31.67 4.04
N VAL A 357 -62.16 32.32 5.06
CA VAL A 357 -62.85 32.87 6.26
C VAL A 357 -61.82 33.31 7.32
N SER A 358 -62.18 34.42 7.95
CA SER A 358 -61.41 35.36 8.75
C SER A 358 -61.35 35.03 10.25
N SER A 359 -60.23 35.43 10.85
CA SER A 359 -60.02 36.12 12.15
C SER A 359 -60.29 35.44 13.52
N ASN A 360 -59.17 35.12 14.19
CA ASN A 360 -58.63 35.70 15.46
C ASN A 360 -59.34 35.39 16.83
N PRO A 361 -58.70 35.64 18.00
CA PRO A 361 -57.69 34.81 18.68
C PRO A 361 -57.99 34.57 20.20
N GLU A 362 -56.96 34.20 20.98
CA GLU A 362 -56.75 34.37 22.45
C GLU A 362 -56.78 33.12 23.38
N PRO A 363 -56.12 33.14 24.58
CA PRO A 363 -54.96 32.28 24.83
C PRO A 363 -55.00 31.44 26.14
N ALA A 364 -54.01 30.54 26.23
CA ALA A 364 -53.31 30.05 27.43
C ALA A 364 -54.09 29.55 28.67
N LYS A 365 -53.84 28.29 29.05
CA LYS A 365 -53.54 27.85 30.42
C LYS A 365 -52.93 26.43 30.43
N ALA A 366 -51.78 26.30 31.07
CA ALA A 366 -51.23 25.04 31.61
C ALA A 366 -52.00 24.67 32.92
N PRO A 367 -51.91 23.46 33.54
CA PRO A 367 -50.63 22.77 33.83
C PRO A 367 -50.65 21.21 33.95
N ASP A 368 -49.46 20.70 34.27
CA ASP A 368 -49.11 19.50 35.07
C ASP A 368 -49.14 18.06 34.51
N VAL A 369 -47.93 17.63 34.12
CA VAL A 369 -47.11 16.49 34.61
C VAL A 369 -47.79 15.41 35.46
N GLU A 370 -47.79 14.16 34.99
CA GLU A 370 -47.38 12.99 35.78
C GLU A 370 -46.90 11.81 34.90
N GLU A 371 -46.01 11.02 35.50
CA GLU A 371 -45.06 10.07 34.93
C GLU A 371 -45.68 8.84 34.21
N THR A 372 -44.96 8.29 33.24
CA THR A 372 -44.62 6.84 33.22
C THR A 372 -43.54 6.56 32.17
N MET A 373 -42.43 5.97 32.64
CA MET A 373 -41.31 5.48 31.84
C MET A 373 -41.72 4.27 31.00
N ASP A 374 -41.48 4.32 29.68
CA ASP A 374 -41.57 3.16 28.79
C ASP A 374 -40.20 2.50 28.60
N ILE A 375 -40.06 1.27 29.11
CA ILE A 375 -38.86 0.44 28.98
C ILE A 375 -38.92 -0.32 27.65
N PRO A 376 -37.89 -0.24 26.77
CA PRO A 376 -37.91 -0.89 25.46
C PRO A 376 -37.95 -2.43 25.49
N SER A 377 -38.59 -2.97 24.46
CA SER A 377 -39.12 -4.33 24.27
C SER A 377 -38.12 -5.50 24.21
N PHE A 378 -36.82 -5.28 24.40
CA PHE A 378 -35.79 -6.34 24.28
C PHE A 378 -35.39 -6.99 25.62
N LEU A 379 -35.85 -6.48 26.76
CA LEU A 379 -35.63 -7.09 28.10
C LEU A 379 -36.58 -8.27 28.40
N ARG A 380 -37.30 -8.81 27.40
CA ARG A 380 -38.20 -9.96 27.55
C ARG A 380 -37.56 -11.26 27.05
N ARG A 381 -37.12 -12.07 28.02
CA ARG A 381 -36.99 -13.56 28.05
C ARG A 381 -35.57 -14.08 28.29
N ASN A 382 -35.37 -14.66 29.48
CA ASN A 382 -35.42 -16.12 29.63
C ASN A 382 -35.56 -16.52 31.10
N ASN A 383 -36.65 -17.24 31.40
CA ASN A 383 -36.69 -18.27 32.44
C ASN A 383 -37.88 -19.18 32.15
N ARG A 384 -37.62 -20.19 31.31
CA ARG A 384 -37.96 -21.58 31.63
C ARG A 384 -37.07 -22.52 30.84
#